data_AF-A0A0M8VED3-F1
#
_entry.id   AF-A0A0M8VED3-F1
#
_cell.length_a   1.000
_cell.length_b   1.000
_cell.length_c   1.000
_cell.angle_alpha   90.00
_cell.angle_beta   90.00
_cell.angle_gamma   90.00
#
_symmetry.space_group_name_H-M   'P 1'
#
loop_
_entity.id
_entity.type
_entity.pdbx_description
1 polymer ?
#
loop_
_entity_poly.entity_id
_entity_poly.type
_entity_poly.pdbx_seq_one_letter_code
_entity_poly.pdbx_strand_id
1 'polypeptide(L)'
;MKSEPVTGAGFDPAFIPGLTAPAKEQAATAAEPQAAEPEPEPEDAQASAQPEETEEDEGAADGPVFEASDRRARIVADRKGVRLRLDEESCEFGWDEIAAVETESPRFGKRYTITVHTPDRRWYPIEIEATAKSLFKEWDEQLDAVLDAYFEEESA
;
A
#
# COMPACT_ATOMS: atom_id res chain seq x y z
N MET A 1 -14.21 -68.66 -12.12
CA MET A 1 -13.24 -67.96 -11.25
C MET A 1 -13.62 -66.49 -11.17
N LYS A 2 -13.59 -65.89 -9.97
CA LYS A 2 -13.75 -64.45 -9.72
C LYS A 2 -12.45 -63.73 -10.14
N SER A 3 -12.56 -62.61 -10.85
CA SER A 3 -11.45 -61.71 -11.16
C SER A 3 -11.68 -60.38 -10.43
N GLU A 4 -10.76 -60.07 -9.53
CA GLU A 4 -10.70 -58.87 -8.68
C GLU A 4 -10.72 -57.56 -9.49
N PRO A 5 -11.22 -56.45 -8.91
CA PRO A 5 -11.17 -55.14 -9.55
C PRO A 5 -9.74 -54.58 -9.53
N VAL A 6 -9.33 -54.00 -10.66
CA VAL A 6 -8.07 -53.26 -10.83
C VAL A 6 -7.99 -52.10 -9.82
N THR A 7 -7.15 -52.30 -8.82
CA THR A 7 -6.71 -51.29 -7.85
C THR A 7 -6.17 -50.07 -8.57
N GLY A 8 -6.80 -48.91 -8.32
CA GLY A 8 -6.36 -47.62 -8.81
C GLY A 8 -4.98 -47.24 -8.28
N ALA A 9 -4.06 -46.90 -9.18
CA ALA A 9 -2.81 -46.24 -8.85
C ALA A 9 -2.96 -44.76 -9.19
N GLY A 10 -3.52 -44.00 -8.25
CA GLY A 10 -3.76 -42.57 -8.36
C GLY A 10 -3.90 -41.93 -6.97
N PHE A 11 -3.10 -42.38 -6.01
CA PHE A 11 -3.16 -41.89 -4.64
C PHE A 11 -1.76 -41.83 -4.01
N ASP A 12 -0.87 -41.06 -4.62
CA ASP A 12 0.32 -40.53 -3.95
C ASP A 12 0.60 -39.11 -4.46
N PRO A 13 0.31 -38.05 -3.67
CA PRO A 13 0.51 -36.67 -4.09
C PRO A 13 1.99 -36.25 -4.15
N ALA A 14 2.94 -37.11 -3.78
CA ALA A 14 4.37 -36.86 -3.88
C ALA A 14 5.02 -37.55 -5.10
N PHE A 15 4.28 -38.31 -5.90
CA PHE A 15 4.82 -39.00 -7.06
C PHE A 15 4.71 -38.14 -8.34
N ILE A 16 5.77 -37.40 -8.67
CA ILE A 16 5.94 -36.75 -9.99
C ILE A 16 6.74 -37.69 -10.89
N PRO A 17 6.12 -38.32 -11.91
CA PRO A 17 6.88 -39.13 -12.87
C PRO A 17 7.75 -38.20 -13.74
N GLY A 18 9.08 -38.28 -13.57
CA GLY A 18 10.06 -37.59 -14.41
C GLY A 18 11.18 -36.83 -13.70
N LEU A 19 11.20 -36.74 -12.36
CA LEU A 19 12.21 -35.94 -11.64
C LEU A 19 12.86 -36.71 -10.48
N THR A 20 13.65 -37.74 -10.79
CA THR A 20 14.46 -38.47 -9.80
C THR A 20 15.89 -37.90 -9.77
N ALA A 21 16.26 -37.18 -8.71
CA ALA A 21 17.66 -36.99 -8.31
C ALA A 21 17.99 -37.97 -7.16
N PRO A 22 19.18 -38.59 -7.11
CA PRO A 22 19.47 -39.73 -6.22
C PRO A 22 19.74 -39.36 -4.75
N ALA A 23 19.35 -40.28 -3.85
CA ALA A 23 19.64 -40.38 -2.40
C ALA A 23 21.17 -40.44 -2.10
N LYS A 24 21.76 -40.31 -0.90
CA LYS A 24 21.45 -40.69 0.52
C LYS A 24 22.68 -40.14 1.34
N GLU A 25 22.68 -39.84 2.63
CA GLU A 25 22.87 -40.78 3.75
C GLU A 25 23.22 -40.01 5.07
N GLN A 26 23.09 -40.72 6.19
CA GLN A 26 22.95 -40.38 7.62
C GLN A 26 24.19 -39.82 8.35
N ALA A 27 23.99 -39.09 9.47
CA ALA A 27 24.33 -39.58 10.85
C ALA A 27 24.28 -38.49 11.95
N ALA A 28 23.47 -38.77 12.98
CA ALA A 28 23.61 -38.51 14.43
C ALA A 28 24.28 -37.24 15.00
N THR A 29 23.56 -36.50 15.87
CA THR A 29 23.80 -36.44 17.34
C THR A 29 22.93 -35.36 18.00
N ALA A 30 22.52 -35.65 19.22
CA ALA A 30 21.56 -34.97 20.09
C ALA A 30 21.81 -33.48 20.42
N ALA A 31 20.71 -32.74 20.60
CA ALA A 31 20.41 -31.91 21.79
C ALA A 31 19.09 -31.13 21.58
N GLU A 32 18.04 -31.45 22.36
CA GLU A 32 17.05 -30.45 22.82
C GLU A 32 17.58 -29.83 24.13
N PRO A 33 17.10 -28.68 24.65
CA PRO A 33 15.89 -27.93 24.28
C PRO A 33 16.10 -26.39 24.16
N GLN A 34 15.15 -25.66 23.56
CA GLN A 34 14.63 -24.40 24.12
C GLN A 34 13.46 -23.84 23.30
N ALA A 35 12.32 -23.74 23.99
CA ALA A 35 11.25 -22.82 23.68
C ALA A 35 11.67 -21.40 24.09
N ALA A 36 11.35 -20.41 23.25
CA ALA A 36 10.84 -19.09 23.63
C ALA A 36 10.65 -18.23 22.37
N GLU A 37 9.48 -17.61 22.29
CA GLU A 37 9.05 -16.60 21.33
C GLU A 37 10.08 -15.47 21.11
N PRO A 38 10.11 -14.86 19.91
CA PRO A 38 10.48 -13.46 19.78
C PRO A 38 9.19 -12.62 19.71
N GLU A 39 8.84 -12.04 20.85
CA GLU A 39 8.05 -10.83 20.96
C GLU A 39 8.93 -9.66 20.49
N PRO A 40 8.55 -8.84 19.50
CA PRO A 40 9.24 -7.59 19.26
C PRO A 40 8.66 -6.50 20.17
N GLU A 41 9.45 -6.10 21.16
CA GLU A 41 9.30 -4.87 21.95
C GLU A 41 9.20 -3.63 21.02
N PRO A 42 8.36 -2.64 21.35
CA PRO A 42 8.41 -1.32 20.73
C PRO A 42 9.33 -0.42 21.56
N GLU A 43 10.57 -0.20 21.11
CA GLU A 43 11.42 0.87 21.63
C GLU A 43 11.37 2.09 20.69
N ASP A 44 10.62 3.07 21.17
CA ASP A 44 10.95 4.50 21.30
C ASP A 44 11.81 5.21 20.23
N ALA A 45 11.18 6.26 19.69
CA ALA A 45 11.74 7.60 19.53
C ALA A 45 13.05 7.74 18.74
N GLN A 46 12.90 7.82 17.42
CA GLN A 46 13.75 8.71 16.63
C GLN A 46 12.91 9.79 15.98
N ALA A 47 12.91 10.94 16.65
CA ALA A 47 12.63 12.25 16.10
C ALA A 47 13.40 12.40 14.79
N SER A 48 12.72 12.15 13.68
CA SER A 48 13.21 12.47 12.35
C SER A 48 12.68 13.86 12.05
N ALA A 49 13.58 14.82 12.20
CA ALA A 49 13.39 16.20 11.81
C ALA A 49 12.77 16.24 10.41
N GLN A 50 11.54 16.73 10.36
CA GLN A 50 10.86 17.16 9.17
C GLN A 50 11.74 18.24 8.53
N PRO A 51 12.27 18.05 7.30
CA PRO A 51 12.41 19.20 6.45
C PRO A 51 10.96 19.61 6.14
N GLU A 52 10.45 20.57 6.91
CA GLU A 52 9.51 21.53 6.34
C GLU A 52 10.30 22.21 5.20
N GLU A 53 10.40 21.54 4.05
CA GLU A 53 10.38 22.26 2.77
C GLU A 53 8.95 22.79 2.65
N THR A 54 8.69 23.85 3.41
CA THR A 54 7.79 24.91 2.99
C THR A 54 8.38 25.40 1.68
N GLU A 55 8.04 24.73 0.58
CA GLU A 55 8.05 25.37 -0.72
C GLU A 55 7.19 26.61 -0.54
N GLU A 56 7.87 27.75 -0.51
CA GLU A 56 7.27 29.06 -0.42
C GLU A 56 6.13 29.14 -1.45
N ASP A 57 4.96 29.42 -0.91
CA ASP A 57 3.77 29.94 -1.57
C ASP A 57 4.15 31.08 -2.53
N GLU A 58 4.60 30.76 -3.75
CA GLU A 58 4.68 31.72 -4.85
C GLU A 58 3.34 31.74 -5.57
N GLY A 59 2.38 32.33 -4.85
CA GLY A 59 1.06 32.70 -5.30
C GLY A 59 0.03 31.77 -4.71
N ALA A 60 -0.44 32.09 -3.50
CA ALA A 60 -1.74 31.74 -2.96
C ALA A 60 -2.62 31.15 -4.06
N ALA A 61 -2.62 29.82 -4.16
CA ALA A 61 -3.44 29.15 -5.16
C ALA A 61 -4.86 29.64 -4.90
N ASP A 62 -5.50 30.22 -5.92
CA ASP A 62 -6.86 30.76 -5.87
C ASP A 62 -7.88 29.60 -5.67
N GLY A 63 -7.75 28.83 -4.60
CA GLY A 63 -8.61 27.70 -4.25
C GLY A 63 -7.97 26.68 -3.29
N PRO A 64 -8.75 25.66 -2.92
CA PRO A 64 -8.36 24.66 -1.93
C PRO A 64 -7.16 23.84 -2.40
N VAL A 65 -6.27 23.49 -1.46
CA VAL A 65 -5.14 22.58 -1.70
C VAL A 65 -5.11 21.57 -0.57
N PHE A 66 -4.92 20.31 -0.93
CA PHE A 66 -4.75 19.20 0.01
C PHE A 66 -3.33 18.67 -0.09
N GLU A 67 -2.65 18.54 1.05
CA GLU A 67 -1.32 17.96 1.14
C GLU A 67 -1.23 16.99 2.33
N ALA A 68 -0.68 15.81 2.08
CA ALA A 68 -0.30 14.87 3.14
C ALA A 68 1.03 14.20 2.80
N SER A 69 1.87 13.98 3.81
CA SER A 69 3.17 13.30 3.64
C SER A 69 3.57 12.51 4.88
N ASP A 70 4.34 11.44 4.65
CA ASP A 70 5.16 10.76 5.64
C ASP A 70 6.62 10.65 5.15
N ARG A 71 7.47 9.95 5.90
CA ARG A 71 8.82 9.55 5.50
C ARG A 71 8.91 8.97 4.07
N ARG A 72 7.95 8.16 3.64
CA ARG A 72 7.99 7.45 2.33
C ARG A 72 7.13 8.09 1.27
N ALA A 73 5.93 8.51 1.63
CA ALA A 73 4.90 8.95 0.69
C ALA A 73 4.58 10.44 0.81
N ARG A 74 4.26 11.10 -0.31
CA ARG A 74 3.68 12.45 -0.36
C ARG A 74 2.57 12.49 -1.41
N ILE A 75 1.45 13.11 -1.07
CA ILE A 75 0.39 13.49 -2.00
C ILE A 75 0.17 14.99 -1.92
N VAL A 76 -0.01 15.61 -3.09
CA VAL A 76 -0.47 16.98 -3.23
C VAL A 76 -1.60 17.00 -4.25
N ALA A 77 -2.77 17.50 -3.87
CA ALA A 77 -3.89 17.75 -4.77
C ALA A 77 -4.17 19.26 -4.80
N ASP A 78 -4.02 19.85 -5.98
CA ASP A 78 -4.20 21.29 -6.20
C ASP A 78 -4.91 21.54 -7.54
N ARG A 79 -5.00 22.80 -7.97
CA ARG A 79 -5.62 23.17 -9.25
C ARG A 79 -5.03 22.45 -10.48
N LYS A 80 -3.76 22.04 -10.45
CA LYS A 80 -3.11 21.36 -11.58
C LYS A 80 -3.50 19.89 -11.66
N GLY A 81 -3.94 19.28 -10.55
CA GLY A 81 -4.30 17.88 -10.47
C GLY A 81 -3.73 17.21 -9.22
N VAL A 82 -3.45 15.91 -9.31
CA VAL A 82 -2.93 15.10 -8.20
C VAL A 82 -1.49 14.68 -8.49
N ARG A 83 -0.59 14.94 -7.54
CA ARG A 83 0.82 14.55 -7.57
C ARG A 83 1.10 13.56 -6.46
N LEU A 84 1.57 12.39 -6.83
CA LEU A 84 1.91 11.28 -5.94
C LEU A 84 3.43 11.09 -5.95
N ARG A 85 4.02 10.88 -4.78
CA ARG A 85 5.43 10.52 -4.65
C ARG A 85 5.56 9.41 -3.62
N LEU A 86 6.22 8.31 -3.99
CA LEU A 86 6.48 7.17 -3.13
C LEU A 86 7.96 6.80 -3.23
N ASP A 87 8.67 6.91 -2.11
CA ASP A 87 10.13 6.72 -2.04
C ASP A 87 10.86 7.60 -3.07
N GLU A 88 11.41 7.02 -4.14
CA GLU A 88 12.12 7.73 -5.24
C GLU A 88 11.25 7.90 -6.51
N GLU A 89 10.04 7.33 -6.53
CA GLU A 89 9.13 7.35 -7.67
C GLU A 89 8.09 8.46 -7.54
N SER A 90 7.77 9.14 -8.64
CA SER A 90 6.78 10.21 -8.68
C SER A 90 5.86 10.09 -9.90
N CYS A 91 4.58 10.37 -9.70
CA CYS A 91 3.55 10.43 -10.73
C CYS A 91 2.76 11.73 -10.61
N GLU A 92 2.40 12.33 -11.74
CA GLU A 92 1.58 13.54 -11.80
C GLU A 92 0.43 13.27 -12.76
N PHE A 93 -0.78 13.64 -12.36
CA PHE A 93 -2.01 13.46 -13.14
C PHE A 93 -2.78 14.76 -13.18
N GLY A 94 -3.16 15.23 -14.38
CA GLY A 94 -4.13 16.32 -14.52
C GLY A 94 -5.53 15.90 -14.11
N TRP A 95 -6.42 16.85 -13.83
CA TRP A 95 -7.82 16.55 -13.49
C TRP A 95 -8.57 15.84 -14.64
N ASP A 96 -8.22 16.13 -15.89
CA ASP A 96 -8.76 15.48 -17.10
C ASP A 96 -8.27 14.02 -17.27
N GLU A 97 -7.17 13.65 -16.64
CA GLU A 97 -6.60 12.29 -16.65
C GLU A 97 -7.15 11.41 -15.51
N ILE A 98 -7.82 12.02 -14.54
CA ILE A 98 -8.35 11.34 -13.36
C ILE A 98 -9.81 10.97 -13.65
N ALA A 99 -10.15 9.71 -13.39
CA ALA A 99 -11.52 9.21 -13.48
C ALA A 99 -12.22 9.20 -12.12
N ALA A 100 -11.47 8.98 -11.04
CA ALA A 100 -11.95 9.05 -9.66
C ALA A 100 -10.77 9.07 -8.70
N VAL A 101 -10.99 9.63 -7.50
CA VAL A 101 -10.09 9.49 -6.36
C VAL A 101 -10.84 8.74 -5.26
N GLU A 102 -10.28 7.64 -4.78
CA GLU A 102 -10.85 6.83 -3.70
C GLU A 102 -9.98 6.96 -2.45
N THR A 103 -10.60 7.15 -1.29
CA THR A 103 -9.92 7.16 0.01
C THR A 103 -10.36 5.97 0.86
N GLU A 104 -9.39 5.28 1.45
CA GLU A 104 -9.63 4.18 2.38
C GLU A 104 -8.89 4.43 3.69
N SER A 105 -9.65 4.48 4.79
CA SER A 105 -9.09 4.54 6.14
C SER A 105 -9.44 3.26 6.92
N PRO A 106 -8.45 2.45 7.32
CA PRO A 106 -8.68 1.25 8.10
C PRO A 106 -9.19 1.60 9.50
N ARG A 107 -10.09 0.75 10.02
CA ARG A 107 -10.66 0.93 11.36
C ARG A 107 -9.61 0.94 12.48
N PHE A 108 -8.50 0.24 12.27
CA PHE A 108 -7.35 0.18 13.16
C PHE A 108 -6.08 0.55 12.40
N GLY A 109 -5.20 1.32 13.05
CA GLY A 109 -3.96 1.83 12.45
C GLY A 109 -4.05 3.30 12.07
N LYS A 110 -2.95 3.79 11.50
CA LYS A 110 -2.78 5.19 11.06
C LYS A 110 -2.42 5.32 9.57
N ARG A 111 -2.62 4.25 8.79
CA ARG A 111 -2.40 4.29 7.34
C ARG A 111 -3.63 4.85 6.66
N TYR A 112 -3.47 5.91 5.88
CA TYR A 112 -4.50 6.47 5.03
C TYR A 112 -4.14 6.12 3.59
N THR A 113 -5.02 5.38 2.91
CA THR A 113 -4.78 4.96 1.54
C THR A 113 -5.56 5.86 0.61
N ILE A 114 -4.91 6.39 -0.41
CA ILE A 114 -5.55 7.16 -1.48
C ILE A 114 -5.25 6.44 -2.78
N THR A 115 -6.27 6.20 -3.60
CA THR A 115 -6.12 5.56 -4.89
C THR A 115 -6.62 6.49 -5.99
N VAL A 116 -5.72 6.86 -6.90
CA VAL A 116 -6.08 7.61 -8.10
C VAL A 116 -6.44 6.64 -9.21
N HIS A 117 -7.66 6.73 -9.73
CA HIS A 117 -8.13 5.95 -10.87
C HIS A 117 -7.99 6.75 -12.16
N THR A 118 -7.46 6.11 -13.20
CA THR A 118 -7.37 6.68 -14.55
C THR A 118 -8.39 6.01 -15.49
N PRO A 119 -8.82 6.70 -16.56
CA PRO A 119 -9.77 6.13 -17.54
C PRO A 119 -9.22 4.90 -18.26
N ASP A 120 -7.89 4.73 -18.29
CA ASP A 120 -7.18 3.60 -18.91
C ASP A 120 -7.29 2.28 -18.13
N ARG A 121 -8.16 2.23 -17.10
CA ARG A 121 -8.29 1.11 -16.14
C ARG A 121 -7.02 0.86 -15.32
N ARG A 122 -6.18 1.88 -15.13
CA ARG A 122 -5.04 1.83 -14.21
C ARG A 122 -5.41 2.54 -12.91
N TRP A 123 -4.86 2.07 -11.81
CA TRP A 123 -5.01 2.69 -10.50
C TRP A 123 -3.65 2.83 -9.82
N TYR A 124 -3.48 3.91 -9.07
CA TYR A 124 -2.24 4.29 -8.41
C TYR A 124 -2.53 4.50 -6.93
N PRO A 125 -2.34 3.46 -6.10
CA PRO A 125 -2.54 3.56 -4.66
C PRO A 125 -1.30 4.17 -3.99
N ILE A 126 -1.51 5.07 -3.04
CA ILE A 126 -0.50 5.61 -2.15
C ILE A 126 -0.98 5.45 -0.71
N GLU A 127 -0.11 4.92 0.15
CA GLU A 127 -0.38 4.80 1.58
C GLU A 127 0.43 5.85 2.32
N ILE A 128 -0.22 6.65 3.15
CA ILE A 128 0.42 7.69 3.99
C ILE A 128 0.20 7.34 5.45
N GLU A 129 1.29 7.27 6.22
CA GLU A 129 1.19 7.12 7.66
C GLU A 129 0.89 8.46 8.35
N ALA A 130 -0.33 8.60 8.88
CA ALA A 130 -0.72 9.76 9.68
C ALA A 130 -0.04 9.75 11.06
N THR A 131 0.34 10.93 11.54
CA THR A 131 0.85 11.09 12.91
C THR A 131 -0.23 10.80 13.96
N ALA A 132 -1.49 11.13 13.66
CA ALA A 132 -2.65 10.87 14.50
C ALA A 132 -3.88 10.47 13.67
N LYS A 133 -4.72 9.58 14.21
CA LYS A 133 -5.96 9.12 13.56
C LYS A 133 -6.98 10.26 13.34
N SER A 134 -6.94 11.31 14.15
CA SER A 134 -7.80 12.47 14.00
C SER A 134 -7.57 13.23 12.68
N LEU A 135 -6.37 13.11 12.09
CA LEU A 135 -6.04 13.75 10.82
C LEU A 135 -6.85 13.20 9.65
N PHE A 136 -7.31 11.96 9.71
CA PHE A 136 -8.09 11.37 8.60
C PHE A 136 -9.33 12.20 8.28
N LYS A 137 -10.03 12.70 9.31
CA LYS A 137 -11.21 13.54 9.11
C LYS A 137 -10.86 14.88 8.45
N GLU A 138 -9.73 15.47 8.84
CA GLU A 138 -9.24 16.72 8.26
C GLU A 138 -8.77 16.51 6.82
N TRP A 139 -8.08 15.41 6.55
CA TRP A 139 -7.65 15.02 5.21
C TRP A 139 -8.82 14.72 4.28
N ASP A 140 -9.84 13.99 4.76
CA ASP A 140 -11.08 13.75 4.01
C ASP A 140 -11.76 15.09 3.66
N GLU A 141 -11.95 15.98 4.65
CA GLU A 141 -12.57 17.30 4.43
C GLU A 141 -11.78 18.20 3.46
N GLN A 142 -10.45 18.19 3.55
CA GLN A 142 -9.59 18.95 2.65
C GLN A 142 -9.60 18.38 1.24
N LEU A 143 -9.51 17.05 1.09
CA LEU A 143 -9.55 16.40 -0.21
C LEU A 143 -10.90 16.60 -0.88
N ASP A 144 -12.00 16.43 -0.14
CA ASP A 144 -13.37 16.69 -0.64
C ASP A 144 -13.48 18.13 -1.17
N ALA A 145 -12.99 19.13 -0.42
CA ALA A 145 -13.01 20.52 -0.88
C ALA A 145 -12.22 20.74 -2.19
N VAL A 146 -11.11 20.04 -2.38
CA VAL A 146 -10.32 20.08 -3.63
C VAL A 146 -11.09 19.44 -4.78
N LEU A 147 -11.70 18.27 -4.55
CA LEU A 147 -12.49 17.56 -5.56
C LEU A 147 -13.71 18.38 -5.98
N ASP A 148 -14.43 18.98 -5.03
CA ASP A 148 -15.57 19.86 -5.30
C ASP A 148 -15.15 21.07 -6.15
N ALA A 149 -13.96 21.63 -5.90
CA ALA A 149 -13.48 22.82 -6.59
C ALA A 149 -12.89 22.55 -7.99
N TYR A 150 -12.27 21.40 -8.23
CA TYR A 150 -11.53 21.18 -9.49
C TYR A 150 -11.95 19.93 -10.26
N PHE A 151 -12.48 18.92 -9.59
CA PHE A 151 -12.90 17.68 -10.24
C PHE A 151 -14.37 17.74 -10.69
N GLU A 152 -15.26 18.31 -9.87
CA GLU A 152 -16.67 18.43 -10.22
C GLU A 152 -16.96 19.59 -11.20
N GLU A 153 -16.15 20.67 -11.20
CA GLU A 153 -16.34 21.82 -12.11
C GLU A 153 -16.22 21.45 -13.60
N GLU A 154 -15.48 20.39 -13.96
CA GLU A 154 -15.32 19.93 -15.35
C GLU A 154 -16.49 19.04 -15.82
N SER A 155 -17.38 18.64 -14.91
CA SER A 155 -18.53 17.77 -15.19
C SER A 155 -19.82 18.53 -15.56
N ALA A 156 -19.80 19.87 -15.61
CA ALA A 156 -20.98 20.74 -15.75
C ALA A 156 -21.24 21.28 -17.17
#